data_AF-U2Q7K3-F1
#
_entry.id   AF-U2Q7K3-F1
#
_cell.length_a   1.000
_cell.length_b   1.000
_cell.length_c   1.000
_cell.angle_alpha   90.00
_cell.angle_beta   90.00
_cell.angle_gamma   90.00
#
_symmetry.space_group_name_H-M   'P 1'
#
loop_
_entity.id
_entity.type
_entity.pdbx_description
1 polymer ?
#
loop_
_entity_poly.entity_id
_entity_poly.type
_entity_poly.pdbx_seq_one_letter_code
_entity_poly.pdbx_strand_id
1 'polypeptide(L)'
;MEINVSLIVGTIINFIILLAILKHFFFSKVKDVIEDRQNEIEDKIIRADEDLEKARIFKLENERILKSAREEGKKITEEYKRKADKVHSEILQEANKEANVVMERAKVEVEREKNKAEAELKKQVVDLAVMLSVRALEESIDEEKHRKLINDFIAKVGI
;
A
#
# COMPACT_ATOMS: atom_id res chain seq x y z
N MET A 1 -43.81 -42.07 96.54
CA MET A 1 -42.76 -41.66 95.57
C MET A 1 -41.64 -41.06 96.41
N GLU A 2 -40.68 -41.87 96.84
CA GLU A 2 -39.57 -41.39 97.67
C GLU A 2 -38.60 -40.61 96.78
N ILE A 3 -38.47 -39.32 97.06
CA ILE A 3 -37.53 -38.46 96.33
C ILE A 3 -36.12 -38.82 96.80
N ASN A 4 -35.40 -39.58 95.98
CA ASN A 4 -34.00 -39.90 96.22
C ASN A 4 -33.12 -38.69 95.90
N VAL A 5 -32.86 -37.86 96.91
CA VAL A 5 -32.02 -36.64 96.81
C VAL A 5 -30.63 -36.95 96.22
N SER A 6 -30.05 -38.11 96.56
CA SER A 6 -28.76 -38.57 96.01
C SER A 6 -28.80 -38.77 94.48
N LEU A 7 -29.90 -39.30 93.96
CA LEU A 7 -30.08 -39.59 92.53
C LEU A 7 -30.27 -38.28 91.74
N ILE A 8 -30.99 -37.31 92.32
CA ILE A 8 -31.15 -35.96 91.75
C ILE A 8 -29.80 -35.24 91.68
N VAL A 9 -29.02 -35.22 92.77
CA VAL A 9 -27.70 -34.57 92.80
C VAL A 9 -26.73 -35.22 91.80
N GLY A 10 -26.69 -36.56 91.73
CA GLY A 10 -25.87 -37.27 90.73
C GLY A 10 -26.26 -36.93 89.28
N THR A 11 -27.55 -36.79 89.00
CA THR A 11 -28.05 -36.41 87.67
C THR A 11 -27.66 -34.97 87.31
N ILE A 12 -27.75 -34.03 88.26
CA ILE A 12 -27.34 -32.63 88.06
C ILE A 12 -25.84 -32.56 87.78
N ILE A 13 -25.00 -33.27 88.54
CA ILE A 13 -23.55 -33.29 88.32
C ILE A 13 -23.22 -33.88 86.94
N ASN A 14 -23.86 -34.99 86.54
CA ASN A 14 -23.68 -35.57 85.21
C ASN A 14 -24.09 -34.59 84.10
N PHE A 15 -25.23 -33.92 84.24
CA PHE A 15 -25.68 -32.90 83.31
C PHE A 15 -24.67 -31.73 83.19
N ILE A 16 -24.11 -31.26 84.30
CA ILE A 16 -23.09 -30.20 84.29
C ILE A 16 -21.81 -30.68 83.59
N ILE A 17 -21.36 -31.92 83.82
CA ILE A 17 -20.19 -32.49 83.13
C ILE A 17 -20.45 -32.59 81.62
N LEU A 18 -21.61 -33.09 81.21
CA LEU A 18 -22.01 -33.15 79.81
C LEU A 18 -22.05 -31.76 79.18
N LEU A 19 -22.62 -30.78 79.88
CA LEU A 19 -22.69 -29.39 79.42
C LEU A 19 -21.30 -28.77 79.30
N ALA A 20 -20.38 -29.03 80.22
CA ALA A 20 -19.00 -28.56 80.15
C ALA A 20 -18.25 -29.14 78.92
N ILE A 21 -18.43 -30.43 78.65
CA ILE A 21 -17.86 -31.11 77.47
C ILE A 21 -18.45 -30.52 76.19
N LEU A 22 -19.79 -30.42 76.09
CA LEU A 22 -20.45 -29.82 74.93
C LEU A 22 -20.04 -28.36 74.72
N LYS A 23 -19.94 -27.59 75.80
CA LYS A 23 -19.51 -26.19 75.73
C LYS A 23 -18.11 -26.07 75.16
N HIS A 24 -17.18 -26.91 75.61
CA HIS A 24 -15.79 -26.84 75.18
C HIS A 24 -15.60 -27.32 73.73
N PHE A 25 -16.18 -28.47 73.36
CA PHE A 25 -15.93 -29.08 72.05
C PHE A 25 -16.82 -28.54 70.93
N PHE A 26 -18.11 -28.26 71.19
CA PHE A 26 -19.07 -27.93 70.14
C PHE A 26 -19.04 -26.45 69.75
N PHE A 27 -18.95 -25.53 70.72
CA PHE A 27 -18.96 -24.09 70.43
C PHE A 27 -17.73 -23.66 69.64
N SER A 28 -16.56 -24.24 69.89
CA SER A 28 -15.36 -23.97 69.08
C SER A 28 -15.59 -24.37 67.63
N LYS A 29 -16.00 -25.62 67.38
CA LYS A 29 -16.25 -26.12 66.02
C LYS A 29 -17.31 -25.33 65.26
N VAL A 30 -18.38 -24.91 65.93
CA VAL A 30 -19.45 -24.12 65.30
C VAL A 30 -18.97 -22.71 64.95
N LYS A 31 -18.18 -22.08 65.84
CA LYS A 31 -17.60 -20.77 65.59
C LYS A 31 -16.63 -20.82 64.40
N ASP A 32 -15.76 -21.82 64.35
CA ASP A 32 -14.82 -22.02 63.25
C ASP A 32 -15.54 -22.12 61.90
N VAL A 33 -16.61 -22.93 61.81
CA VAL A 33 -17.38 -23.09 60.55
C VAL A 33 -18.08 -21.79 60.12
N ILE A 34 -18.55 -20.98 61.07
CA ILE A 34 -19.18 -19.68 60.77
C ILE A 34 -18.12 -18.69 60.29
N GLU A 35 -16.97 -18.62 60.96
CA GLU A 35 -15.86 -17.74 60.57
C GLU A 35 -15.28 -18.13 59.21
N ASP A 36 -15.07 -19.43 58.94
CA ASP A 36 -14.62 -19.92 57.64
C ASP A 36 -15.58 -19.51 56.52
N ARG A 37 -16.90 -19.63 56.75
CA ARG A 37 -17.92 -19.19 55.79
C ARG A 37 -17.93 -17.69 55.60
N GLN A 38 -17.76 -16.90 56.66
CA GLN A 38 -17.68 -15.45 56.55
C GLN A 38 -16.46 -15.03 55.74
N ASN A 39 -15.29 -15.59 56.04
CA ASN A 39 -14.05 -15.34 55.31
C ASN A 39 -14.17 -15.75 53.84
N GLU A 40 -14.77 -16.92 53.54
CA GLU A 40 -14.96 -17.37 52.15
C GLU A 40 -15.87 -16.40 51.35
N ILE A 41 -16.91 -15.87 51.99
CA ILE A 41 -17.82 -14.90 51.36
C ILE A 41 -17.10 -13.57 51.13
N GLU A 42 -16.37 -13.08 52.14
CA GLU A 42 -15.58 -11.84 52.03
C GLU A 42 -14.54 -11.95 50.91
N ASP A 43 -13.76 -13.03 50.88
CA ASP A 43 -12.78 -13.30 49.82
C ASP A 43 -13.44 -13.34 48.43
N LYS A 44 -14.61 -13.95 48.30
CA LYS A 44 -15.35 -13.99 47.03
C LYS A 44 -15.79 -12.60 46.58
N ILE A 45 -16.26 -11.77 47.51
CA ILE A 45 -16.68 -10.39 47.21
C ILE A 45 -15.47 -9.56 46.78
N ILE A 46 -14.37 -9.62 47.53
CA ILE A 46 -13.13 -8.90 47.20
C ILE A 46 -12.62 -9.31 45.81
N ARG A 47 -12.57 -10.61 45.52
CA ARG A 47 -12.16 -11.10 44.19
C ARG A 47 -13.09 -10.64 43.08
N ALA A 48 -14.41 -10.65 43.33
CA ALA A 48 -15.38 -10.18 42.34
C ALA A 48 -15.19 -8.68 42.04
N ASP A 49 -14.95 -7.86 43.06
CA ASP A 49 -14.67 -6.43 42.88
C ASP A 49 -13.34 -6.20 42.15
N GLU A 50 -12.29 -6.94 42.49
CA GLU A 50 -11.01 -6.89 41.76
C GLU A 50 -11.14 -7.29 40.30
N ASP A 51 -11.90 -8.34 40.01
CA ASP A 51 -12.11 -8.82 38.64
C ASP A 51 -12.96 -7.82 37.83
N LEU A 52 -13.94 -7.18 38.45
CA LEU A 52 -14.69 -6.08 37.84
C LEU A 52 -13.80 -4.86 37.55
N GLU A 53 -12.89 -4.52 38.46
CA GLU A 53 -11.90 -3.45 38.26
C GLU A 53 -10.97 -3.78 37.08
N LYS A 54 -10.37 -4.98 37.08
CA LYS A 54 -9.49 -5.47 36.00
C LYS A 54 -10.23 -5.48 34.66
N ALA A 55 -11.47 -5.97 34.63
CA ALA A 55 -12.30 -5.97 33.43
C ALA A 55 -12.56 -4.55 32.91
N ARG A 56 -12.80 -3.57 33.81
CA ARG A 56 -12.99 -2.16 33.43
C ARG A 56 -11.71 -1.56 32.84
N ILE A 57 -10.57 -1.82 33.46
CA ILE A 57 -9.25 -1.37 32.98
C ILE A 57 -8.96 -1.97 31.60
N PHE A 58 -9.14 -3.29 31.43
CA PHE A 58 -8.92 -3.94 30.14
C PHE A 58 -9.86 -3.45 29.06
N LYS A 59 -11.12 -3.14 29.40
CA LYS A 59 -12.06 -2.53 28.46
C LYS A 59 -11.56 -1.16 27.99
N LEU A 60 -11.15 -0.30 28.92
CA LEU A 60 -10.64 1.04 28.60
C LEU A 60 -9.38 0.97 27.73
N GLU A 61 -8.45 0.07 28.07
CA GLU A 61 -7.22 -0.12 27.31
C GLU A 61 -7.50 -0.68 25.91
N ASN A 62 -8.41 -1.65 25.78
CA ASN A 62 -8.84 -2.15 24.47
C ASN A 62 -9.50 -1.07 23.61
N GLU A 63 -10.36 -0.22 24.19
CA GLU A 63 -10.95 0.91 23.48
C GLU A 63 -9.88 1.90 23.01
N ARG A 64 -8.86 2.16 23.84
CA ARG A 64 -7.71 3.00 23.49
C ARG A 64 -6.88 2.40 22.35
N ILE A 65 -6.52 1.12 22.45
CA ILE A 65 -5.76 0.40 21.43
C ILE A 65 -6.54 0.40 20.10
N LEU A 66 -7.84 0.10 20.15
CA LEU A 66 -8.69 0.09 18.96
C LEU A 66 -8.77 1.47 18.30
N LYS A 67 -8.87 2.55 19.09
CA LYS A 67 -8.84 3.91 18.57
C LYS A 67 -7.49 4.23 17.93
N SER A 68 -6.39 3.91 18.59
CA SER A 68 -5.03 4.11 18.06
C SER A 68 -4.82 3.35 16.76
N ALA A 69 -5.21 2.08 16.71
CA ALA A 69 -5.10 1.24 15.51
C ALA A 69 -5.90 1.80 14.33
N ARG A 70 -7.10 2.36 14.59
CA ARG A 70 -7.90 3.04 13.55
C ARG A 70 -7.23 4.31 13.04
N GLU A 71 -6.65 5.11 13.93
CA GLU A 71 -5.94 6.34 13.55
C GLU A 71 -4.67 6.02 12.75
N GLU A 72 -3.91 5.00 13.17
CA GLU A 72 -2.73 4.52 12.46
C GLU A 72 -3.10 3.94 11.09
N GLY A 73 -4.14 3.11 11.00
CA GLY A 73 -4.65 2.59 9.73
C GLY A 73 -5.07 3.69 8.75
N LYS A 74 -5.71 4.75 9.25
CA LYS A 74 -6.02 5.94 8.44
C LYS A 74 -4.77 6.66 7.95
N LYS A 75 -3.79 6.89 8.84
CA LYS A 75 -2.51 7.52 8.47
C LYS A 75 -1.77 6.73 7.40
N ILE A 76 -1.69 5.40 7.55
CA ILE A 76 -1.09 4.51 6.56
C ILE A 76 -1.80 4.68 5.23
N THR A 77 -3.13 4.57 5.21
CA THR A 77 -3.92 4.69 3.96
C THR A 77 -3.71 6.04 3.28
N GLU A 78 -3.70 7.14 4.04
CA GLU A 78 -3.45 8.49 3.52
C GLU A 78 -2.02 8.64 2.98
N GLU A 79 -1.02 8.10 3.67
CA GLU A 79 0.37 8.13 3.22
C GLU A 79 0.54 7.36 1.91
N TYR A 80 -0.02 6.16 1.81
CA TYR A 80 0.01 5.37 0.58
C TYR A 80 -0.72 6.06 -0.56
N LYS A 81 -1.86 6.71 -0.30
CA LYS A 81 -2.57 7.51 -1.31
C LYS A 81 -1.70 8.66 -1.82
N ARG A 82 -1.06 9.42 -0.93
CA ARG A 82 -0.15 10.51 -1.32
C ARG A 82 1.06 10.00 -2.12
N LYS A 83 1.64 8.85 -1.72
CA LYS A 83 2.72 8.21 -2.48
C LYS A 83 2.25 7.77 -3.87
N ALA A 84 1.07 7.16 -3.97
CA ALA A 84 0.49 6.76 -5.24
C ALA A 84 0.23 7.96 -6.16
N ASP A 85 -0.34 9.04 -5.64
CA ASP A 85 -0.58 10.27 -6.41
C ASP A 85 0.74 10.89 -6.91
N LYS A 86 1.78 10.87 -6.06
CA LYS A 86 3.12 11.35 -6.44
C LYS A 86 3.72 10.49 -7.56
N VAL A 87 3.72 9.16 -7.41
CA VAL A 87 4.23 8.24 -8.43
C VAL A 87 3.44 8.38 -9.73
N HIS A 88 2.12 8.53 -9.65
CA HIS A 88 1.28 8.77 -10.82
C HIS A 88 1.67 10.06 -11.55
N SER A 89 1.88 11.15 -10.82
CA SER A 89 2.34 12.41 -11.39
C SER A 89 3.73 12.30 -12.02
N GLU A 90 4.66 11.59 -11.39
CA GLU A 90 6.01 11.35 -11.91
C GLU A 90 5.95 10.53 -13.22
N ILE A 91 5.14 9.47 -13.26
CA ILE A 91 4.93 8.66 -14.48
C ILE A 91 4.35 9.52 -15.61
N LEU A 92 3.33 10.33 -15.32
CA LEU A 92 2.75 11.23 -16.33
C LEU A 92 3.77 12.26 -16.83
N GLN A 93 4.58 12.81 -15.94
CA GLN A 93 5.60 13.78 -16.31
C GLN A 93 6.67 13.16 -17.22
N GLU A 94 7.17 11.97 -16.87
CA GLU A 94 8.18 11.27 -17.69
C GLU A 94 7.57 10.83 -19.03
N ALA A 95 6.34 10.31 -19.05
CA ALA A 95 5.65 9.95 -20.28
C ALA A 95 5.47 11.15 -21.23
N ASN A 96 5.11 12.33 -20.71
CA ASN A 96 5.02 13.55 -21.52
C ASN A 96 6.39 13.99 -22.04
N LYS A 97 7.44 13.86 -21.22
CA LYS A 97 8.81 14.18 -21.63
C LYS A 97 9.29 13.24 -22.73
N GLU A 98 9.07 11.93 -22.60
CA GLU A 98 9.37 10.96 -23.64
C GLU A 98 8.57 11.23 -24.93
N ALA A 99 7.28 11.52 -24.82
CA ALA A 99 6.43 11.86 -25.96
C ALA A 99 6.97 13.08 -26.72
N ASN A 100 7.40 14.13 -25.99
CA ASN A 100 8.01 15.31 -26.60
C ASN A 100 9.33 14.98 -27.32
N VAL A 101 10.18 14.13 -26.72
CA VAL A 101 11.43 13.67 -27.34
C VAL A 101 11.14 12.88 -28.62
N VAL A 102 10.15 12.00 -28.61
CA VAL A 102 9.73 11.23 -29.79
C VAL A 102 9.20 12.16 -30.88
N MET A 103 8.36 13.13 -30.51
CA MET A 103 7.82 14.11 -31.44
C MET A 103 8.92 14.96 -32.09
N GLU A 104 9.90 15.40 -31.32
CA GLU A 104 11.01 16.20 -31.84
C GLU A 104 11.88 15.38 -32.79
N ARG A 105 12.21 14.13 -32.43
CA ARG A 105 12.91 13.21 -33.33
C ARG A 105 12.13 12.97 -34.62
N ALA A 106 10.82 12.79 -34.54
CA ALA A 106 9.97 12.60 -35.71
C ALA A 106 9.99 13.83 -36.64
N LYS A 107 9.96 15.05 -36.10
CA LYS A 107 10.09 16.28 -36.91
C LYS A 107 11.42 16.35 -37.65
N VAL A 108 12.52 16.07 -36.94
CA VAL A 108 13.86 16.06 -37.54
C VAL A 108 13.94 15.00 -38.66
N GLU A 109 13.38 13.82 -38.44
CA GLU A 109 13.35 12.76 -39.45
C GLU A 109 12.49 13.13 -40.67
N VAL A 110 11.33 13.75 -40.46
CA VAL A 110 10.47 14.26 -41.53
C VAL A 110 11.19 15.32 -42.36
N GLU A 111 11.92 16.25 -41.72
CA GLU A 111 12.68 17.28 -42.44
C GLU A 111 13.84 16.67 -43.24
N ARG A 112 14.50 15.65 -42.69
CA ARG A 112 15.54 14.88 -43.39
C ARG A 112 14.98 14.17 -44.62
N GLU A 113 13.86 13.47 -44.49
CA GLU A 113 13.22 12.76 -45.61
C GLU A 113 12.67 13.74 -46.66
N LYS A 114 12.15 14.91 -46.26
CA LYS A 114 11.77 15.97 -47.19
C LYS A 114 12.95 16.45 -48.02
N ASN A 115 14.08 16.76 -47.38
CA ASN A 115 15.30 17.20 -48.09
C ASN A 115 15.82 16.13 -49.06
N LYS A 116 15.73 14.86 -48.67
CA LYS A 116 16.10 13.72 -49.51
C LYS A 116 15.17 13.58 -50.72
N ALA A 117 13.86 13.71 -50.52
CA ALA A 117 12.87 13.69 -51.59
C ALA A 117 13.08 14.86 -52.58
N GLU A 118 13.36 16.07 -52.07
CA GLU A 118 13.69 17.22 -52.93
C GLU A 118 14.96 17.01 -53.76
N ALA A 119 16.00 16.41 -53.16
CA ALA A 119 17.23 16.07 -53.88
C ALA A 119 16.99 15.02 -54.97
N GLU A 120 16.19 14.00 -54.68
CA GLU A 120 15.82 12.96 -55.63
C GLU A 120 14.97 13.51 -56.78
N LEU A 121 14.01 14.39 -56.50
CA LEU A 121 13.23 15.10 -57.52
C LEU A 121 14.12 15.97 -58.40
N LYS A 122 15.06 16.73 -57.83
CA LYS A 122 16.02 17.53 -58.62
C LYS A 122 16.82 16.66 -59.58
N LYS A 123 17.30 15.50 -59.12
CA LYS A 123 18.01 14.55 -59.96
C LYS A 123 17.12 14.05 -61.12
N GLN A 124 15.89 13.64 -60.84
CA GLN A 124 14.95 13.19 -61.87
C GLN A 124 14.62 14.29 -62.89
N VAL A 125 14.49 15.54 -62.45
CA VAL A 125 14.24 16.69 -63.34
C VAL A 125 15.46 16.96 -64.23
N VAL A 126 16.68 16.89 -63.69
CA VAL A 126 17.91 17.04 -64.49
C VAL A 126 18.00 15.93 -65.53
N ASP A 127 17.78 14.67 -65.14
CA ASP A 127 17.81 13.52 -66.04
C ASP A 127 16.76 13.66 -67.16
N LEU A 128 15.54 14.14 -66.84
CA LEU A 128 14.50 14.42 -67.82
C LEU A 128 14.88 15.58 -68.76
N ALA A 129 15.44 16.67 -68.24
CA ALA A 129 15.86 17.81 -69.04
C ALA A 129 16.98 17.43 -70.02
N VAL A 130 17.93 16.60 -69.60
CA VAL A 130 18.97 16.03 -70.47
C VAL A 130 18.34 15.17 -71.56
N MET A 131 17.42 14.26 -71.20
CA MET A 131 16.74 13.40 -72.18
C MET A 131 15.94 14.21 -73.22
N LEU A 132 15.21 15.23 -72.79
CA LEU A 132 14.50 16.16 -73.67
C LEU A 132 15.46 16.93 -74.58
N SER A 133 16.60 17.39 -74.05
CA SER A 133 17.61 18.10 -74.84
C SER A 133 18.22 17.20 -75.91
N VAL A 134 18.49 15.92 -75.60
CA VAL A 134 18.96 14.92 -76.57
C VAL A 134 17.94 14.71 -77.68
N ARG A 135 16.67 14.48 -77.35
CA ARG A 135 15.60 14.32 -78.35
C ARG A 135 15.39 15.56 -79.22
N ALA A 136 15.39 16.75 -78.62
CA ALA A 136 15.24 17.99 -79.37
C ALA A 136 16.43 18.25 -80.30
N LEU A 137 17.65 17.85 -79.91
CA LEU A 137 18.82 17.88 -80.78
C LEU A 137 18.67 16.87 -81.92
N GLU A 138 18.25 15.63 -81.66
CA GLU A 138 17.99 14.62 -82.71
C GLU A 138 16.98 15.10 -83.76
N GLU A 139 15.90 15.79 -83.37
CA GLU A 139 14.90 16.34 -84.31
C GLU A 139 15.34 17.62 -85.05
N SER A 140 16.27 18.41 -84.50
CA SER A 140 16.61 19.76 -85.01
C SER A 140 17.97 19.87 -85.71
N ILE A 141 18.65 18.73 -85.89
CA ILE A 141 19.94 18.63 -86.56
C ILE A 141 19.75 18.49 -88.07
N ASP A 142 20.25 19.49 -88.79
CA ASP A 142 20.40 19.55 -90.25
C ASP A 142 21.89 19.42 -90.61
N GLU A 143 22.21 18.93 -91.81
CA GLU A 143 23.56 18.64 -92.30
C GLU A 143 24.49 19.87 -92.21
N GLU A 144 23.94 21.08 -92.38
CA GLU A 144 24.66 22.35 -92.17
C GLU A 144 25.11 22.57 -90.72
N LYS A 145 24.26 22.26 -89.73
CA LYS A 145 24.61 22.40 -88.31
C LYS A 145 25.68 21.38 -87.91
N HIS A 146 25.66 20.18 -88.49
CA HIS A 146 26.73 19.19 -88.29
C HIS A 146 28.09 19.69 -88.78
N ARG A 147 28.17 20.26 -90.00
CA ARG A 147 29.42 20.87 -90.49
C ARG A 147 29.90 22.01 -89.62
N LYS A 148 28.98 22.85 -89.11
CA LYS A 148 29.32 23.98 -88.25
C LYS A 148 29.85 23.53 -86.87
N LEU A 149 29.23 22.52 -86.25
CA LEU A 149 29.69 21.93 -84.99
C LEU A 149 31.05 21.20 -85.15
N ILE A 150 31.25 20.50 -86.27
CA ILE A 150 32.53 19.86 -86.60
C ILE A 150 33.62 20.92 -86.77
N ASN A 151 33.35 22.01 -87.50
CA ASN A 151 34.30 23.10 -87.68
C ASN A 151 34.59 23.84 -86.35
N ASP A 152 33.59 24.07 -85.50
CA ASP A 152 33.78 24.69 -84.18
C ASP A 152 34.56 23.78 -83.22
N PHE A 153 34.35 22.46 -83.26
CA PHE A 153 35.13 21.49 -82.49
C PHE A 153 36.57 21.42 -83.01
N ILE A 154 36.78 21.37 -84.33
CA ILE A 154 38.11 21.44 -84.93
C ILE A 154 38.79 22.78 -84.61
N ALA A 155 38.07 23.90 -84.51
CA ALA A 155 38.63 25.19 -84.11
C ALA A 155 38.96 25.26 -82.61
N LYS A 156 38.20 24.59 -81.73
CA LYS A 156 38.43 24.56 -80.28
C LYS A 156 39.44 23.52 -79.82
N VAL A 157 39.60 22.42 -80.56
CA VAL A 157 40.45 21.27 -80.20
C VAL A 157 41.62 21.09 -81.18
N GLY A 158 41.57 21.73 -82.35
CA GLY A 158 42.62 21.76 -83.37
C GLY A 158 43.60 22.94 -83.23
N ILE A 159 43.79 23.42 -82.00
CA ILE A 159 45.02 24.08 -81.54
C ILE A 159 45.41 23.40 -80.24
#